data_AF-A0A3B0UI07-F1
#
_entry.id   AF-A0A3B0UI07-F1
#
_cell.length_a   1.000
_cell.length_b   1.000
_cell.length_c   1.000
_cell.angle_alpha   90.00
_cell.angle_beta   90.00
_cell.angle_gamma   90.00
#
_symmetry.space_group_name_H-M   'P 1'
#
loop_
_entity.id
_entity.type
_entity.pdbx_description
1 polymer ?
#
loop_
_entity_poly.entity_id
_entity_poly.type
_entity_poly.pdbx_seq_one_letter_code
_entity_poly.pdbx_strand_id
1 'polypeptide(L)'
;MKNNNLLYTTFFLIVLTLLVRWWVEAQFAFVERNEEFIANAINSEVSDQEYAMIPVLDSLSLFGHVGITNKEQTPYPFFIYENEKLIIWSDFKFVPEYVDVQGESRYVYIDKPYGKFIVRKWVVNYQKKTFEVFSLITLYRRYPINNLYIQSALNPEIGQKGRIEISSLNSSLNGHIIQ
;
A
#
# COMPACT_ATOMS: atom_id res chain seq x y z
N MET A 1 -11.42 61.10 20.05
CA MET A 1 -10.53 59.94 20.30
C MET A 1 -11.21 58.58 20.02
N LYS A 2 -12.09 58.45 19.02
CA LYS A 2 -12.80 57.17 18.74
C LYS A 2 -12.35 56.45 17.44
N ASN A 3 -11.64 57.15 16.53
CA ASN A 3 -11.26 56.61 15.23
C ASN A 3 -10.08 55.62 15.25
N ASN A 4 -9.15 55.75 16.21
CA ASN A 4 -7.94 54.90 16.20
C ASN A 4 -8.29 53.44 16.53
N ASN A 5 -9.27 53.21 17.40
CA ASN A 5 -9.71 51.85 17.75
C ASN A 5 -10.30 51.09 16.56
N LEU A 6 -10.98 51.77 15.64
CA LEU A 6 -11.55 51.13 14.45
C LEU A 6 -10.44 50.61 13.52
N LEU A 7 -9.40 51.42 13.29
CA LEU A 7 -8.25 51.05 12.46
C LEU A 7 -7.45 49.86 13.04
N TYR A 8 -7.28 49.80 14.36
CA TYR A 8 -6.60 48.66 14.99
C TYR A 8 -7.41 47.38 14.88
N THR A 9 -8.74 47.45 15.02
CA THR A 9 -9.59 46.25 14.90
C THR A 9 -9.62 45.69 13.48
N THR A 10 -9.67 46.54 12.45
CA THR A 10 -9.64 46.07 11.06
C THR A 10 -8.29 45.50 10.68
N PHE A 11 -7.19 46.15 11.10
CA PHE A 11 -5.84 45.63 10.89
C PHE A 11 -5.67 44.27 11.57
N PHE A 12 -6.11 44.12 12.82
CA PHE A 12 -6.07 42.86 13.54
C PHE A 12 -6.87 41.76 12.83
N LEU A 13 -8.07 42.05 12.34
CA LEU A 13 -8.87 41.07 11.58
C LEU A 13 -8.20 40.66 10.26
N ILE A 14 -7.55 41.59 9.56
CA ILE A 14 -6.79 41.27 8.33
C ILE A 14 -5.60 40.36 8.67
N VAL A 15 -4.83 40.68 9.71
CA VAL A 15 -3.70 39.84 10.13
C VAL A 15 -4.20 38.47 10.58
N LEU A 16 -5.31 38.40 11.33
CA LEU A 16 -5.90 37.15 11.78
C LEU A 16 -6.38 36.29 10.61
N THR A 17 -7.04 36.89 9.60
CA THR A 17 -7.48 36.13 8.41
C THR A 17 -6.30 35.62 7.59
N LEU A 18 -5.22 36.41 7.46
CA LEU A 18 -3.99 35.96 6.81
C LEU A 18 -3.31 34.81 7.57
N LEU A 19 -3.27 34.87 8.90
CA LEU A 19 -2.71 33.80 9.74
C LEU A 19 -3.54 32.52 9.67
N VAL A 20 -4.87 32.63 9.74
CA VAL A 20 -5.77 31.48 9.60
C VAL A 20 -5.64 30.87 8.22
N ARG A 21 -5.60 31.70 7.16
CA ARG A 21 -5.40 31.23 5.80
C ARG A 21 -4.07 30.49 5.66
N TRP A 22 -2.98 31.06 6.16
CA TRP A 22 -1.67 30.41 6.14
C TRP A 22 -1.67 29.08 6.90
N TRP A 23 -2.31 29.03 8.06
CA TRP A 23 -2.43 27.81 8.86
C TRP A 23 -3.23 26.72 8.11
N VAL A 24 -4.33 27.10 7.47
CA VAL A 24 -5.17 26.18 6.68
C VAL A 24 -4.41 25.65 5.45
N GLU A 25 -3.73 26.53 4.70
CA GLU A 25 -2.90 26.13 3.56
C GLU A 25 -1.77 25.18 3.99
N ALA A 26 -1.15 25.42 5.15
CA ALA A 26 -0.13 24.54 5.71
C ALA A 26 -0.68 23.15 6.08
N GLN A 27 -1.92 23.08 6.60
CA GLN A 27 -2.59 21.79 6.89
C GLN A 27 -2.89 21.01 5.60
N PHE A 28 -3.41 21.68 4.56
CA PHE A 28 -3.70 21.02 3.28
C PHE A 28 -2.44 20.50 2.60
N ALA A 29 -1.37 21.31 2.54
CA ALA A 29 -0.10 20.89 1.97
C ALA A 29 0.58 19.74 2.76
N PHE A 30 0.28 19.59 4.05
CA PHE A 30 0.73 18.44 4.84
C PHE A 30 -0.03 17.16 4.47
N VAL A 31 -1.35 17.23 4.32
CA VAL A 31 -2.17 16.07 3.94
C VAL A 31 -1.82 15.57 2.55
N GLU A 32 -1.73 16.46 1.55
CA GLU A 32 -1.44 16.09 0.16
C GLU A 32 -0.08 15.39 0.01
N ARG A 33 0.96 15.90 0.69
CA ARG A 33 2.28 15.24 0.72
C ARG A 33 2.25 13.85 1.35
N ASN A 34 1.41 13.64 2.37
CA ASN A 34 1.28 12.32 2.99
C ASN A 34 0.52 11.35 2.08
N GLU A 35 -0.46 11.81 1.32
CA GLU A 35 -1.20 10.96 0.38
C GLU A 35 -0.31 10.52 -0.79
N GLU A 36 0.43 11.45 -1.39
CA GLU A 36 1.38 11.15 -2.47
C GLU A 36 2.44 10.13 -2.01
N PHE A 37 2.97 10.33 -0.80
CA PHE A 37 3.90 9.40 -0.17
C PHE A 37 3.32 8.00 0.00
N ILE A 38 2.08 7.89 0.51
CA ILE A 38 1.46 6.59 0.76
C ILE A 38 1.21 5.91 -0.58
N ALA A 39 0.79 6.67 -1.58
CA ALA A 39 0.61 6.17 -2.94
C ALA A 39 1.92 5.65 -3.53
N ASN A 40 3.03 6.40 -3.40
CA ASN A 40 4.34 5.97 -3.89
C ASN A 40 4.85 4.72 -3.17
N ALA A 41 4.72 4.66 -1.84
CA ALA A 41 5.10 3.48 -1.07
C ALA A 41 4.27 2.25 -1.47
N ILE A 42 2.96 2.40 -1.67
CA ILE A 42 2.09 1.32 -2.16
C ILE A 42 2.50 0.92 -3.58
N ASN A 43 2.76 1.86 -4.47
CA ASN A 43 3.16 1.56 -5.86
C ASN A 43 4.50 0.83 -5.90
N SER A 44 5.47 1.23 -5.07
CA SER A 44 6.73 0.51 -4.90
C SER A 44 6.49 -0.91 -4.39
N GLU A 45 5.65 -1.07 -3.37
CA GLU A 45 5.31 -2.37 -2.80
C GLU A 45 4.63 -3.29 -3.82
N VAL A 46 3.74 -2.73 -4.63
CA VAL A 46 3.09 -3.42 -5.75
C VAL A 46 4.11 -3.86 -6.79
N SER A 47 5.05 -2.98 -7.16
CA SER A 47 6.12 -3.32 -8.10
C SER A 47 7.00 -4.46 -7.57
N ASP A 48 7.35 -4.42 -6.28
CA ASP A 48 8.16 -5.45 -5.63
C ASP A 48 7.42 -6.80 -5.59
N GLN A 49 6.12 -6.77 -5.31
CA GLN A 49 5.26 -7.95 -5.40
C GLN A 49 5.22 -8.52 -6.82
N GLU A 50 5.02 -7.68 -7.84
CA GLU A 50 4.99 -8.13 -9.23
C GLU A 50 6.31 -8.82 -9.62
N TYR A 51 7.44 -8.23 -9.24
CA TYR A 51 8.75 -8.81 -9.50
C TYR A 51 8.97 -10.15 -8.77
N ALA A 52 8.60 -10.21 -7.49
CA ALA A 52 8.73 -11.42 -6.67
C ALA A 52 7.86 -12.59 -7.18
N MET A 53 6.77 -12.30 -7.89
CA MET A 53 5.88 -13.31 -8.45
C MET A 53 6.35 -13.88 -9.80
N ILE A 54 7.33 -13.27 -10.49
CA ILE A 54 7.82 -13.73 -11.80
C ILE A 54 8.18 -15.23 -11.80
N PRO A 55 8.98 -15.76 -10.87
CA PRO A 55 9.35 -17.19 -10.89
C PRO A 55 8.14 -18.13 -10.75
N VAL A 56 7.12 -17.71 -10.01
CA VAL A 56 5.88 -18.47 -9.82
C VAL A 56 5.06 -18.49 -11.12
N LEU A 57 4.90 -17.33 -11.74
CA LEU A 57 4.15 -17.17 -12.99
C LEU A 57 4.84 -17.90 -14.15
N ASP A 58 6.15 -17.76 -14.27
CA ASP A 58 6.97 -18.45 -15.28
C ASP A 58 6.83 -19.96 -15.12
N SER A 59 6.95 -20.48 -13.89
CA SER A 59 6.82 -21.92 -13.63
C SER A 59 5.44 -22.47 -14.01
N LEU A 60 4.37 -21.73 -13.72
CA LEU A 60 3.02 -22.11 -14.17
C LEU A 60 2.88 -22.09 -15.69
N SER A 61 3.42 -21.07 -16.35
CA SER A 61 3.31 -20.92 -17.80
C SER A 61 4.14 -21.94 -18.58
N LEU A 62 5.25 -22.41 -18.00
CA LEU A 62 6.18 -23.34 -18.63
C LEU A 62 5.86 -24.81 -18.29
N PHE A 63 5.43 -25.09 -17.07
CA PHE A 63 5.28 -26.45 -16.56
C PHE A 63 3.89 -26.80 -16.04
N GLY A 64 2.97 -25.83 -15.94
CA GLY A 64 1.62 -26.05 -15.41
C GLY A 64 1.56 -26.38 -13.92
N HIS A 65 2.67 -26.23 -13.19
CA HIS A 65 2.75 -26.47 -11.75
C HIS A 65 3.81 -25.55 -11.12
N VAL A 66 3.75 -25.41 -9.79
CA VAL A 66 4.73 -24.66 -9.01
C VAL A 66 5.47 -25.63 -8.12
N GLY A 67 6.81 -25.66 -8.24
CA GLY A 67 7.66 -26.46 -7.37
C GLY A 67 7.73 -25.91 -5.95
N ILE A 68 8.09 -26.77 -4.99
CA ILE A 68 8.22 -26.39 -3.56
C ILE A 68 9.20 -25.24 -3.37
N THR A 69 10.30 -25.21 -4.13
CA THR A 69 11.33 -24.16 -4.04
C THR A 69 10.77 -22.75 -4.33
N ASN A 70 9.84 -22.63 -5.27
CA ASN A 70 9.28 -21.32 -5.64
C ASN A 70 8.35 -20.76 -4.55
N LYS A 71 7.79 -21.63 -3.70
CA LYS A 71 6.93 -21.23 -2.58
C LYS A 71 7.72 -20.48 -1.50
N GLU A 72 9.00 -20.80 -1.32
CA GLU A 72 9.88 -20.17 -0.34
C GLU A 72 10.56 -18.89 -0.86
N GLN A 73 10.46 -18.61 -2.16
CA GLN A 73 11.19 -17.51 -2.82
C GLN A 73 10.45 -16.17 -2.82
N THR A 74 9.13 -16.16 -2.60
CA THR A 74 8.35 -14.91 -2.57
C THR A 74 7.94 -14.57 -1.13
N PRO A 75 8.21 -13.34 -0.67
CA PRO A 75 7.76 -12.88 0.65
C PRO A 75 6.24 -12.61 0.68
N TYR A 76 5.57 -12.63 -0.48
CA TYR A 76 4.15 -12.34 -0.61
C TYR A 76 3.32 -13.62 -0.58
N PRO A 77 2.28 -13.69 0.28
CA PRO A 77 1.30 -14.76 0.24
C PRO A 77 0.62 -14.82 -1.13
N PHE A 78 0.55 -16.01 -1.74
CA PHE A 78 -0.11 -16.23 -3.00
C PHE A 78 -0.94 -17.52 -3.02
N PHE A 79 -1.93 -17.54 -3.91
CA PHE A 79 -2.91 -18.61 -4.06
C PHE A 79 -3.11 -18.86 -5.55
N ILE A 80 -3.20 -20.13 -5.92
CA ILE A 80 -3.41 -20.54 -7.31
C ILE A 80 -4.69 -21.34 -7.37
N TYR A 81 -5.59 -20.91 -8.24
CA TYR A 81 -6.85 -21.55 -8.52
C TYR A 81 -6.80 -22.17 -9.93
N GLU A 82 -7.35 -23.38 -10.06
CA GLU A 82 -7.63 -24.02 -11.35
C GLU A 82 -9.14 -24.27 -11.40
N ASN A 83 -9.84 -23.70 -12.38
CA ASN A 83 -11.30 -23.80 -12.50
C ASN A 83 -12.01 -23.46 -11.18
N GLU A 84 -11.71 -22.30 -10.60
CA GLU A 84 -12.30 -21.78 -9.34
C GLU A 84 -11.96 -22.60 -8.09
N LYS A 85 -11.13 -23.65 -8.20
CA LYS A 85 -10.69 -24.49 -7.08
C LYS A 85 -9.28 -24.16 -6.68
N LEU A 86 -9.07 -23.90 -5.38
CA LEU A 86 -7.75 -23.68 -4.82
C LEU A 86 -6.91 -24.97 -4.96
N ILE A 87 -5.78 -24.87 -5.66
CA ILE A 87 -4.84 -25.98 -5.85
C ILE A 87 -3.54 -25.78 -5.07
N ILE A 88 -3.11 -24.52 -4.85
CA ILE A 88 -1.84 -24.19 -4.17
C ILE A 88 -2.01 -22.91 -3.34
N TRP A 89 -1.39 -22.87 -2.17
CA TRP A 89 -1.21 -21.65 -1.36
C TRP A 89 0.19 -21.58 -0.75
N SER A 90 0.77 -20.38 -0.66
CA SER A 90 2.09 -20.18 -0.05
C SER A 90 2.03 -19.93 1.45
N ASP A 91 1.02 -19.23 1.95
CA ASP A 91 0.79 -18.98 3.37
C ASP A 91 -0.57 -19.55 3.81
N PHE A 92 -0.62 -20.11 5.01
CA PHE A 92 -1.84 -20.64 5.64
C PHE A 92 -2.57 -19.61 6.51
N LYS A 93 -1.93 -18.49 6.84
CA LYS A 93 -2.46 -17.50 7.80
C LYS A 93 -3.72 -16.80 7.30
N PHE A 94 -3.85 -16.63 6.00
CA PHE A 94 -5.03 -16.03 5.38
C PHE A 94 -5.16 -16.53 3.96
N VAL A 95 -6.28 -17.18 3.63
CA VAL A 95 -6.66 -17.58 2.28
C VAL A 95 -7.97 -16.84 1.96
N PRO A 96 -7.99 -15.89 1.01
CA PRO A 96 -9.23 -15.23 0.62
C PRO A 96 -10.17 -16.25 -0.03
N GLU A 97 -11.48 -16.12 0.24
CA GLU A 97 -12.47 -16.91 -0.47
C GLU A 97 -12.46 -16.51 -1.96
N TYR A 98 -12.63 -17.46 -2.88
CA TYR A 98 -12.60 -17.15 -4.31
C TYR A 98 -13.59 -16.04 -4.70
N VAL A 99 -14.76 -16.02 -4.04
CA VAL A 99 -15.78 -14.97 -4.22
C VAL A 99 -15.27 -13.55 -3.92
N ASP A 100 -14.27 -13.41 -3.04
CA ASP A 100 -13.68 -12.13 -2.66
C ASP A 100 -12.69 -11.60 -3.71
N VAL A 101 -12.18 -12.47 -4.59
CA VAL A 101 -11.08 -12.15 -5.53
C VAL A 101 -11.42 -12.43 -6.99
N GLN A 102 -12.54 -13.10 -7.26
CA GLN A 102 -13.04 -13.34 -8.62
C GLN A 102 -13.40 -12.02 -9.32
N GLY A 103 -13.48 -12.09 -10.65
CA GLY A 103 -13.81 -10.94 -11.51
C GLY A 103 -12.68 -10.55 -12.45
N GLU A 104 -12.92 -9.50 -13.24
CA GLU A 104 -12.01 -9.07 -14.31
C GLU A 104 -10.94 -8.08 -13.83
N SER A 105 -11.11 -7.50 -12.64
CA SER A 105 -10.16 -6.52 -12.12
C SER A 105 -8.81 -7.16 -11.82
N ARG A 106 -7.77 -6.51 -12.31
CA ARG A 106 -6.38 -6.85 -12.04
C ARG A 106 -6.03 -6.65 -10.56
N TYR A 107 -6.58 -5.61 -9.92
CA TYR A 107 -6.38 -5.33 -8.51
C TYR A 107 -7.70 -5.30 -7.75
N VAL A 108 -7.73 -5.86 -6.56
CA VAL A 108 -8.90 -5.83 -5.68
C VAL A 108 -8.48 -5.38 -4.29
N TYR A 109 -9.18 -4.40 -3.74
CA TYR A 109 -9.02 -4.03 -2.33
C TYR A 109 -9.97 -4.86 -1.47
N ILE A 110 -9.43 -5.46 -0.41
CA ILE A 110 -10.19 -6.28 0.53
C ILE A 110 -10.08 -5.67 1.92
N ASP A 111 -11.22 -5.40 2.55
CA ASP A 111 -11.32 -5.00 3.96
C ASP A 111 -12.07 -6.09 4.73
N LYS A 112 -11.37 -6.74 5.65
CA LYS A 112 -11.87 -7.87 6.42
C LYS A 112 -11.56 -7.65 7.90
N PRO A 113 -12.22 -8.38 8.83
CA PRO A 113 -12.03 -8.19 10.26
C PRO A 113 -10.57 -8.29 10.73
N TYR A 114 -9.72 -9.05 10.03
CA TYR A 114 -8.30 -9.27 10.35
C TYR A 114 -7.35 -8.31 9.62
N GLY A 115 -7.83 -7.47 8.71
CA GLY A 115 -6.95 -6.52 8.03
C GLY A 115 -7.47 -5.93 6.73
N LYS A 116 -6.62 -5.10 6.13
CA LYS A 116 -6.82 -4.47 4.83
C LYS A 116 -5.74 -4.94 3.87
N PHE A 117 -6.13 -5.32 2.66
CA PHE A 117 -5.24 -5.96 1.69
C PHE A 117 -5.46 -5.40 0.29
N ILE A 118 -4.41 -5.40 -0.52
CA ILE A 118 -4.49 -5.31 -1.98
C ILE A 118 -4.19 -6.70 -2.52
N VAL A 119 -5.10 -7.21 -3.35
CA VAL A 119 -4.91 -8.44 -4.10
C VAL A 119 -4.52 -8.07 -5.52
N ARG A 120 -3.45 -8.69 -6.02
CA ARG A 120 -3.13 -8.69 -7.44
C ARG A 120 -3.48 -10.04 -8.04
N LYS A 121 -4.24 -10.01 -9.14
CA LYS A 121 -4.61 -11.15 -9.98
C LYS A 121 -3.72 -11.25 -11.22
N TRP A 122 -3.35 -12.49 -11.56
CA TRP A 122 -2.82 -12.88 -12.87
C TRP A 122 -3.58 -14.09 -13.39
N VAL A 123 -3.66 -14.21 -14.71
CA VAL A 123 -4.24 -15.38 -15.39
C VAL A 123 -3.12 -16.01 -16.21
N VAL A 124 -2.86 -17.29 -15.97
CA VAL A 124 -1.84 -18.07 -16.66
C VAL A 124 -2.50 -19.24 -17.36
N ASN A 125 -2.31 -19.33 -18.68
CA ASN A 125 -2.83 -20.44 -19.47
C ASN A 125 -1.69 -21.42 -19.75
N TYR A 126 -1.94 -22.71 -19.50
CA TYR A 126 -1.02 -23.78 -19.84
C TYR A 126 -1.79 -24.92 -20.48
N GLN A 127 -1.48 -25.24 -21.74
CA GLN A 127 -2.21 -26.21 -22.54
C GLN A 127 -3.73 -25.91 -22.58
N LYS A 128 -4.56 -26.74 -21.94
CA LYS A 128 -6.03 -26.58 -21.85
C LYS A 128 -6.51 -26.15 -20.46
N LYS A 129 -5.59 -25.73 -19.59
CA LYS A 129 -5.87 -25.29 -18.23
C LYS A 129 -5.67 -23.80 -18.09
N THR A 130 -6.55 -23.16 -17.33
CA THR A 130 -6.43 -21.77 -16.91
C THR A 130 -6.22 -21.72 -15.42
N PHE A 131 -5.13 -21.07 -15.03
CA PHE A 131 -4.78 -20.82 -13.64
C PHE A 131 -5.02 -19.35 -13.32
N GLU A 132 -5.64 -19.09 -12.18
CA GLU A 132 -5.75 -17.76 -11.61
C GLU A 132 -4.84 -17.67 -10.40
N VAL A 133 -3.88 -16.76 -10.47
CA VAL A 133 -2.90 -16.54 -9.43
C VAL A 133 -3.26 -15.25 -8.73
N PHE A 134 -3.36 -15.31 -7.41
CA PHE A 134 -3.63 -14.16 -6.56
C PHE A 134 -2.46 -13.99 -5.61
N SER A 135 -1.97 -12.76 -5.44
CA SER A 135 -0.97 -12.42 -4.43
C SER A 135 -1.45 -11.26 -3.57
N LEU A 136 -1.12 -11.29 -2.29
CA LEU A 136 -1.58 -10.33 -1.28
C LEU A 136 -0.49 -9.37 -0.85
N ILE A 137 -0.83 -8.09 -0.83
CA ILE A 137 -0.13 -7.05 -0.09
C ILE A 137 -0.95 -6.71 1.13
N THR A 138 -0.40 -6.93 2.31
CA THR A 138 -1.04 -6.47 3.54
C THR A 138 -0.80 -4.98 3.69
N LEU A 139 -1.87 -4.19 3.79
CA LEU A 139 -1.77 -2.76 4.10
C LEU A 139 -1.82 -2.53 5.61
N TYR A 140 -2.74 -3.22 6.28
CA TYR A 140 -2.99 -3.07 7.71
C TYR A 140 -3.37 -4.41 8.33
N ARG A 141 -2.72 -4.79 9.43
CA ARG A 141 -3.11 -5.97 10.21
C ARG A 141 -3.99 -5.53 11.37
N ARG A 142 -5.16 -6.17 11.51
CA ARG A 142 -6.04 -5.99 12.65
C ARG A 142 -6.02 -7.26 13.49
N TYR A 143 -5.56 -7.14 14.73
CA TYR A 143 -5.62 -8.23 15.70
C TYR A 143 -6.78 -7.98 16.67
N PRO A 144 -7.62 -9.01 16.95
CA PRO A 144 -8.71 -8.88 17.91
C PRO A 144 -8.19 -8.77 19.35
N ILE A 145 -6.98 -9.25 19.61
CA ILE A 145 -6.31 -9.18 20.91
C ILE A 145 -5.17 -8.17 20.78
N ASN A 146 -5.17 -7.18 21.68
CA ASN A 146 -4.12 -6.18 21.78
C ASN A 146 -3.30 -6.44 23.05
N ASN A 147 -2.02 -6.75 22.90
CA ASN A 147 -1.09 -6.95 24.01
C ASN A 147 0.32 -6.43 23.64
N LEU A 148 1.29 -6.61 24.54
CA LEU A 148 2.67 -6.12 24.33
C LEU A 148 3.39 -6.80 23.16
N TYR A 149 2.91 -7.95 22.67
CA TYR A 149 3.53 -8.73 21.60
C TYR A 149 2.75 -8.66 20.28
N ILE A 150 1.46 -8.36 20.34
CA ILE A 150 0.55 -8.38 19.20
C ILE A 150 -0.24 -7.07 19.20
N GLN A 151 0.03 -6.24 18.20
CA GLN A 151 -0.61 -4.95 18.03
C GLN A 151 -1.06 -4.78 16.59
N SER A 152 -2.25 -4.22 16.41
CA SER A 152 -2.72 -3.84 15.09
C SER A 152 -1.84 -2.71 14.55
N ALA A 153 -1.36 -2.86 13.32
CA ALA A 153 -0.41 -1.92 12.75
C ALA A 153 -0.50 -1.87 11.22
N LEU A 154 -0.11 -0.72 10.66
CA LEU A 154 0.21 -0.60 9.25
C LEU A 154 1.36 -1.56 8.92
N ASN A 155 1.38 -2.07 7.69
CA ASN A 155 2.53 -2.80 7.20
C ASN A 155 3.79 -1.92 7.35
N PRO A 156 4.78 -2.37 8.14
CA PRO A 156 5.97 -1.58 8.42
C PRO A 156 6.81 -1.34 7.17
N GLU A 157 6.70 -2.16 6.13
CA GLU A 157 7.41 -1.95 4.86
C GLU A 157 6.86 -0.73 4.12
N ILE A 158 5.53 -0.58 4.07
CA ILE A 158 4.87 0.61 3.50
C ILE A 158 5.22 1.85 4.34
N GLY A 159 5.16 1.73 5.67
CA GLY A 159 5.48 2.83 6.58
C GLY A 159 6.96 3.26 6.56
N GLN A 160 7.90 2.32 6.35
CA GLN A 160 9.33 2.60 6.30
C GLN A 160 9.78 3.09 4.92
N LYS A 161 9.30 2.48 3.82
CA LYS A 161 9.68 2.87 2.45
C LYS A 161 9.43 4.34 2.20
N GLY A 162 8.24 4.82 2.56
CA GLY A 162 8.01 6.25 2.43
C GLY A 162 8.94 7.07 3.34
N ARG A 163 9.20 6.68 4.60
CA ARG A 163 10.08 7.46 5.50
C ARG A 163 11.49 7.61 4.92
N ILE A 164 11.99 6.58 4.24
CA ILE A 164 13.28 6.60 3.54
C ILE A 164 13.24 7.60 2.38
N GLU A 165 12.15 7.65 1.61
CA GLU A 165 11.99 8.62 0.50
C GLU A 165 11.99 10.09 0.98
N ILE A 166 11.38 10.39 2.14
CA ILE A 166 11.48 11.74 2.75
C ILE A 166 12.93 12.06 3.13
N SER A 167 13.64 11.09 3.71
CA SER A 167 15.03 11.30 4.11
C SER A 167 15.95 11.55 2.91
N SER A 168 15.73 10.84 1.80
CA SER A 168 16.50 11.02 0.56
C SER A 168 16.15 12.33 -0.14
N LEU A 169 14.87 12.73 -0.18
CA LEU A 169 14.45 14.03 -0.72
C LEU A 169 15.01 15.20 0.09
N ASN A 170 14.98 15.12 1.42
CA ASN A 170 15.60 16.15 2.27
C ASN A 170 17.12 16.20 2.08
N SER A 171 17.78 15.04 1.89
CA SER A 171 19.22 15.01 1.60
C SER A 171 19.56 15.60 0.23
N SER A 172 18.74 15.40 -0.79
CA SER A 172 18.96 15.96 -2.13
C SER A 172 18.66 17.47 -2.19
N LEU A 173 17.66 17.94 -1.45
CA LEU A 173 17.36 19.36 -1.28
C LEU A 173 18.46 20.09 -0.49
N ASN A 174 19.04 19.44 0.53
CA ASN A 174 20.16 20.01 1.29
C ASN A 174 21.51 19.92 0.55
N GLY A 175 21.65 18.98 -0.39
CA GLY A 175 22.83 18.84 -1.27
C GLY A 175 22.94 19.92 -2.34
N HIS A 176 21.89 20.72 -2.56
CA HIS A 176 21.87 21.78 -3.57
C HIS A 176 22.17 23.20 -3.04
N ILE A 177 22.47 23.36 -1.74
CA ILE A 177 22.75 24.68 -1.12
C ILE A 177 24.26 24.94 -0.93
N ILE A 178 25.15 24.10 -1.47
CA ILE A 178 26.59 24.40 -1.47
C ILE A 178 27.15 24.41 -2.89
N GLN A 179 27.06 25.57 -3.54
CA GLN A 179 28.09 26.10 -4.46
C GLN A 179 28.17 27.60 -4.31
#